data_AF-A0A4Y2K2X8-F1
#
_entry.id   AF-A0A4Y2K2X8-F1
#
_cell.length_a   1.000
_cell.length_b   1.000
_cell.length_c   1.000
_cell.angle_alpha   90.00
_cell.angle_beta   90.00
_cell.angle_gamma   90.00
#
_symmetry.space_group_name_H-M   'P 1'
#
loop_
_entity.id
_entity.type
_entity.pdbx_description
1 polymer ?
#
loop_
_entity_poly.entity_id
_entity_poly.type
_entity_poly.pdbx_seq_one_letter_code
_entity_poly.pdbx_strand_id
1 'polypeptide(L)'
;MKKGQEEMKNEIQGVKGKIEEVRNEVQRKIEEIEGEVQRKIEEVEDKVQVKMEGVEEKVQVRIGDLEKRLNELEDRPINFPANPDLTYSRPTVKSLTFDGQTSWTVFKTQFDVVSSANGWNNFVKASQLVTSLRGSAVEVLQGIPSDKLTDLTTIENALEARFGDSHLTQFYRTSSSHYGQPRF
;
A
#
# COMPACT_ATOMS: atom_id res chain seq x y z
N MET A 1 -15.91 -57.85 -62.02
CA MET A 1 -15.76 -57.57 -60.58
C MET A 1 -14.31 -57.56 -60.08
N LYS A 2 -13.46 -58.53 -60.42
CA LYS A 2 -12.10 -58.64 -59.85
C LYS A 2 -11.15 -57.45 -60.10
N LYS A 3 -11.21 -56.79 -61.27
CA LYS A 3 -10.30 -55.67 -61.63
C LYS A 3 -10.46 -54.43 -60.73
N GLY A 4 -11.70 -54.02 -60.44
CA GLY A 4 -11.95 -52.86 -59.57
C GLY A 4 -11.58 -53.07 -58.10
N GLN A 5 -11.55 -54.33 -57.63
CA GLN A 5 -11.06 -54.65 -56.28
C GLN A 5 -9.53 -54.50 -56.18
N GLU A 6 -8.80 -54.83 -57.25
CA GLU A 6 -7.34 -54.70 -57.29
C GLU A 6 -6.90 -53.23 -57.39
N GLU A 7 -7.60 -52.42 -58.20
CA GLU A 7 -7.36 -50.98 -58.28
C GLU A 7 -7.59 -50.29 -56.92
N MET A 8 -8.68 -50.61 -56.24
CA MET A 8 -8.99 -50.10 -54.90
C MET A 8 -7.93 -50.50 -53.86
N LYS A 9 -7.41 -51.73 -53.94
CA LYS A 9 -6.35 -52.21 -53.05
C LYS A 9 -5.04 -51.45 -53.25
N ASN A 10 -4.67 -51.15 -54.50
CA ASN A 10 -3.49 -50.37 -54.83
C ASN A 10 -3.62 -48.92 -54.34
N GLU A 11 -4.79 -48.30 -54.50
CA GLU A 11 -5.05 -46.96 -53.95
C GLU A 11 -4.97 -46.92 -52.42
N ILE A 12 -5.57 -47.92 -51.74
CA ILE A 12 -5.50 -48.04 -50.27
C ILE A 12 -4.05 -48.20 -49.80
N GLN A 13 -3.22 -48.98 -50.51
CA GLN A 13 -1.80 -49.09 -50.21
C GLN A 13 -1.06 -47.75 -50.40
N GLY A 14 -1.36 -47.03 -51.48
CA GLY A 14 -0.78 -45.71 -51.74
C GLY A 14 -1.14 -44.69 -50.65
N VAL A 15 -2.41 -44.67 -50.24
CA VAL A 15 -2.87 -43.82 -49.13
C VAL A 15 -2.19 -44.20 -47.82
N LYS A 16 -2.07 -45.50 -47.52
CA LYS A 16 -1.36 -45.99 -46.32
C LYS A 16 0.10 -45.55 -46.30
N GLY A 17 0.80 -45.61 -47.45
CA GLY A 17 2.18 -45.14 -47.56
C GLY A 17 2.33 -43.64 -47.25
N LYS A 18 1.45 -42.81 -47.83
CA LYS A 18 1.43 -41.36 -47.57
C LYS A 18 1.12 -41.03 -46.11
N ILE A 19 0.22 -41.79 -45.47
CA ILE A 19 -0.09 -41.62 -44.05
C ILE A 19 1.15 -41.91 -43.19
N GLU A 20 1.91 -42.96 -43.50
CA GLU A 20 3.13 -43.29 -42.75
C GLU A 20 4.23 -42.23 -42.95
N GLU A 21 4.38 -41.70 -44.17
CA GLU A 21 5.31 -40.62 -44.46
C GLU A 21 4.97 -39.35 -43.67
N VAL A 22 3.69 -38.93 -43.70
CA VAL A 22 3.21 -37.78 -42.91
C VAL A 22 3.43 -38.01 -41.42
N ARG A 23 3.17 -39.23 -40.92
CA ARG A 23 3.40 -39.58 -39.52
C ARG A 23 4.86 -39.41 -39.12
N ASN A 24 5.79 -39.88 -39.95
CA ASN A 24 7.23 -39.77 -39.68
C ASN A 24 7.70 -38.31 -39.74
N GLU A 25 7.21 -37.53 -40.71
CA GLU A 25 7.52 -36.08 -40.81
C GLU A 25 7.01 -35.31 -39.59
N VAL A 26 5.79 -35.62 -39.13
CA VAL A 26 5.22 -35.02 -37.91
C VAL A 26 6.05 -35.40 -36.69
N GLN A 27 6.41 -36.68 -36.53
CA GLN A 27 7.24 -37.14 -35.41
C GLN A 27 8.58 -36.40 -35.37
N ARG A 28 9.28 -36.30 -36.52
CA ARG A 28 10.55 -35.57 -36.63
C ARG A 28 10.41 -34.11 -36.21
N LYS A 29 9.32 -33.44 -36.63
CA LYS A 29 9.08 -32.04 -36.28
C LYS A 29 8.79 -31.84 -34.80
N ILE A 30 8.11 -32.78 -34.11
CA ILE A 30 7.90 -32.61 -32.67
C ILE A 30 9.23 -32.76 -31.93
N GLU A 31 10.07 -33.72 -32.32
CA GLU A 31 11.41 -33.91 -31.71
C GLU A 31 12.31 -32.67 -31.92
N GLU A 32 12.25 -32.06 -33.11
CA GLU A 32 12.96 -30.81 -33.41
C GLU A 32 12.46 -29.65 -32.52
N ILE A 33 11.14 -29.48 -32.42
CA ILE A 33 10.52 -28.45 -31.58
C ILE A 33 10.85 -28.67 -30.09
N GLU A 34 10.78 -29.91 -29.60
CA GLU A 34 11.14 -30.25 -28.22
C GLU A 34 12.59 -29.87 -27.92
N GLY A 35 13.52 -30.20 -28.83
CA GLY A 35 14.93 -29.82 -28.71
C GLY A 35 15.17 -28.30 -28.78
N GLU A 36 14.41 -27.56 -29.59
CA GLU A 36 14.46 -26.09 -29.61
C GLU A 36 13.92 -25.46 -28.32
N VAL A 37 12.80 -25.99 -27.82
CA VAL A 37 12.17 -25.51 -26.58
C VAL A 37 13.11 -25.75 -25.40
N GLN A 38 13.71 -26.93 -25.29
CA GLN A 38 14.62 -27.26 -24.21
C GLN A 38 15.85 -26.34 -24.21
N ARG A 39 16.47 -26.11 -25.38
CA ARG A 39 17.61 -25.16 -25.50
C ARG A 39 17.25 -23.73 -25.09
N LYS A 40 16.05 -23.26 -25.45
CA LYS A 40 15.59 -21.92 -25.07
C LYS A 40 15.32 -21.81 -23.56
N ILE A 41 14.85 -22.89 -22.94
CA ILE A 41 14.66 -22.94 -21.48
C ILE A 41 16.02 -22.83 -20.79
N GLU A 42 17.01 -23.64 -21.20
CA GLU A 42 18.38 -23.58 -20.65
C GLU A 42 19.00 -22.17 -20.82
N GLU A 43 18.88 -21.55 -22.00
CA GLU A 43 19.39 -20.19 -22.24
C GLU A 43 18.71 -19.15 -21.31
N VAL A 44 17.41 -19.28 -21.09
CA VAL A 44 16.67 -18.38 -20.20
C VAL A 44 17.08 -18.60 -18.75
N GLU A 45 17.25 -19.85 -18.31
CA GLU A 45 17.71 -20.20 -16.97
C GLU A 45 19.10 -19.60 -16.69
N ASP A 46 20.06 -19.81 -17.59
CA ASP A 46 21.42 -19.24 -17.47
C ASP A 46 21.38 -17.70 -17.37
N LYS A 47 20.58 -17.06 -18.24
CA LYS A 47 20.45 -15.60 -18.25
C LYS A 47 19.80 -15.07 -16.98
N VAL A 48 18.83 -15.79 -16.42
CA VAL A 48 18.19 -15.43 -15.16
C VAL A 48 19.17 -15.60 -14.01
N GLN A 49 19.93 -16.69 -13.98
CA GLN A 49 20.95 -16.95 -12.95
C GLN A 49 21.99 -15.82 -12.90
N VAL A 50 22.61 -15.49 -14.03
CA VAL A 50 23.63 -14.42 -14.12
C VAL A 50 23.07 -13.07 -13.67
N LYS A 51 21.82 -12.76 -14.03
CA LYS A 51 21.17 -11.51 -13.59
C LYS A 51 20.91 -11.49 -12.09
N MET A 52 20.54 -12.63 -11.50
CA MET A 52 20.27 -12.74 -10.08
C MET A 52 21.54 -12.57 -9.26
N GLU A 53 22.63 -13.23 -9.66
CA GLU A 53 23.97 -13.05 -9.07
C GLU A 53 24.40 -11.57 -9.12
N GLY A 54 24.23 -10.90 -10.28
CA GLY A 54 24.57 -9.47 -10.40
C GLY A 54 23.66 -8.52 -9.59
N VAL A 55 22.41 -8.91 -9.30
CA VAL A 55 21.55 -8.16 -8.37
C VAL A 55 22.01 -8.36 -6.93
N GLU A 56 22.34 -9.59 -6.57
CA GLU A 56 22.84 -9.94 -5.23
C GLU A 56 24.11 -9.16 -4.89
N GLU A 57 25.09 -9.14 -5.79
CA GLU A 57 26.33 -8.37 -5.62
C GLU A 57 26.04 -6.87 -5.41
N LYS A 58 25.18 -6.27 -6.24
CA LYS A 58 24.81 -4.85 -6.11
C LYS A 58 24.13 -4.54 -4.79
N VAL A 59 23.30 -5.45 -4.29
CA VAL A 59 22.63 -5.30 -3.00
C VAL A 59 23.64 -5.39 -1.86
N GLN A 60 24.55 -6.38 -1.90
CA GLN A 60 25.61 -6.53 -0.90
C GLN A 60 26.50 -5.29 -0.83
N VAL A 61 26.93 -4.74 -1.97
CA VAL A 61 27.72 -3.49 -2.03
C VAL A 61 26.96 -2.31 -1.41
N ARG A 62 25.68 -2.12 -1.77
CA ARG A 62 24.87 -1.03 -1.23
C ARG A 62 24.63 -1.16 0.28
N ILE A 63 24.49 -2.38 0.79
CA ILE A 63 24.37 -2.62 2.22
C ILE A 63 25.67 -2.19 2.92
N GLY A 64 26.84 -2.61 2.42
CA GLY A 64 28.12 -2.20 3.00
C GLY A 64 28.34 -0.67 3.00
N ASP A 65 27.96 0.00 1.91
CA ASP A 65 28.00 1.47 1.84
C ASP A 65 27.07 2.14 2.86
N LEU A 66 25.87 1.59 3.06
CA LEU A 66 24.91 2.10 4.03
C LEU A 66 25.36 1.84 5.48
N GLU A 67 25.91 0.67 5.77
CA GLU A 67 26.49 0.34 7.08
C GLU A 67 27.63 1.31 7.42
N LYS A 68 28.52 1.60 6.46
CA LYS A 68 29.58 2.60 6.65
C LYS A 68 29.02 3.99 6.93
N ARG A 69 28.03 4.45 6.15
CA ARG A 69 27.38 5.76 6.35
C ARG A 69 26.64 5.85 7.69
N LEU A 70 26.10 4.73 8.17
CA LEU A 70 25.44 4.65 9.47
C LEU A 70 26.46 4.81 10.60
N ASN A 71 27.59 4.10 10.53
CA ASN A 71 28.68 4.24 11.52
C ASN A 71 29.24 5.67 11.56
N GLU A 72 29.43 6.32 10.40
CA GLU A 72 29.85 7.72 10.32
C GLU A 72 28.84 8.70 10.96
N LEU A 73 27.54 8.35 10.95
CA LEU A 73 26.48 9.13 11.59
C LEU A 73 26.39 8.87 13.09
N GLU A 74 26.65 7.64 13.54
CA GLU A 74 26.66 7.26 14.96
C GLU A 74 27.83 7.89 15.72
N ASP A 75 29.01 7.94 15.11
CA ASP A 75 30.22 8.55 15.70
C ASP A 75 30.22 10.08 15.65
N ARG A 76 29.25 10.70 14.94
CA ARG A 76 29.13 12.16 14.88
C ARG A 76 28.46 12.65 16.16
N PRO A 77 29.16 13.39 17.04
CA PRO A 77 28.49 14.04 18.16
C PRO A 77 27.40 14.97 17.62
N ILE A 78 26.22 14.92 18.24
CA ILE A 78 25.06 15.77 17.90
C ILE A 78 25.38 17.21 18.31
N ASN A 79 26.32 17.85 17.62
CA ASN A 79 26.46 19.29 17.62
C ASN A 79 25.62 19.80 16.47
N PHE A 80 24.36 20.12 16.78
CA PHE A 80 23.66 21.11 15.98
C PHE A 80 24.54 22.36 15.98
N PRO A 81 25.08 22.81 14.84
CA PRO A 81 25.63 24.15 14.81
C PRO A 81 24.47 25.05 15.23
N ALA A 82 24.60 25.72 16.37
CA ALA A 82 23.71 26.79 16.76
C ALA A 82 23.88 27.87 15.71
N ASN A 83 23.14 27.75 14.61
CA ASN A 83 23.17 28.70 13.51
C ASN A 83 22.42 29.95 14.01
N PRO A 84 23.11 31.07 14.30
CA PRO A 84 22.46 32.26 14.84
C PRO A 84 21.59 32.96 13.79
N ASP A 85 21.73 32.62 12.50
CA ASP A 85 21.02 33.25 11.37
C ASP A 85 19.69 32.56 11.02
N LEU A 86 19.27 31.54 11.76
CA LEU A 86 17.89 31.04 11.68
C LEU A 86 16.97 31.76 12.67
N THR A 87 17.01 33.10 12.68
CA THR A 87 15.89 33.91 13.21
C THR A 87 14.70 33.91 12.24
N TYR A 88 14.55 32.88 11.41
CA TYR A 88 13.21 32.48 11.03
C TYR A 88 12.57 31.95 12.31
N SER A 89 11.91 32.85 13.04
CA SER A 89 10.82 32.47 13.92
C SER A 89 9.92 31.58 13.08
N ARG A 90 10.12 30.26 13.16
CA ARG A 90 9.17 29.29 12.63
C ARG A 90 7.85 29.73 13.23
N PRO A 91 6.85 30.13 12.43
CA PRO A 91 5.58 30.53 13.00
C PRO A 91 5.07 29.31 13.75
N THR A 92 5.25 29.30 15.08
CA THR A 92 4.56 28.35 15.95
C THR A 92 3.12 28.78 15.87
N VAL A 93 2.41 28.23 14.89
CA VAL A 93 0.97 28.31 14.81
C VAL A 93 0.48 27.82 16.18
N LYS A 94 -0.30 28.67 16.87
CA LYS A 94 -0.83 28.38 18.19
C LYS A 94 -1.45 26.99 18.17
N SER A 95 -1.18 26.20 19.21
CA SER A 95 -1.76 24.86 19.37
C SER A 95 -3.28 24.94 19.18
N LEU A 96 -3.79 24.25 18.16
CA LEU A 96 -5.23 24.12 17.97
C LEU A 96 -5.78 23.32 19.16
N THR A 97 -6.95 23.71 19.65
CA THR A 97 -7.64 23.00 20.73
C THR A 97 -8.97 22.47 20.23
N PHE A 98 -9.28 21.23 20.56
CA PHE A 98 -10.56 20.60 20.26
C PHE A 98 -11.20 20.12 21.56
N ASP A 99 -12.33 20.72 21.93
CA ASP A 99 -13.07 20.38 23.15
C ASP A 99 -14.39 19.62 22.88
N GLY A 100 -14.72 19.45 21.59
CA GLY A 100 -15.96 18.85 21.11
C GLY A 100 -17.10 19.84 20.84
N GLN A 101 -16.89 21.16 21.01
CA GLN A 101 -17.94 22.17 20.74
C GLN A 101 -18.02 22.56 19.26
N THR A 102 -16.89 22.59 18.56
CA THR A 102 -16.85 22.80 17.10
C THR A 102 -17.06 21.47 16.39
N SER A 103 -17.65 21.45 15.19
CA SER A 103 -17.74 20.23 14.38
C SER A 103 -16.34 19.64 14.16
N TRP A 104 -16.23 18.32 14.35
CA TRP A 104 -15.01 17.57 14.12
C TRP A 104 -14.45 17.78 12.71
N THR A 105 -15.33 17.82 11.69
CA THR A 105 -14.97 18.08 10.29
C THR A 105 -14.25 19.43 10.11
N VAL A 106 -14.75 20.47 10.79
CA VAL A 106 -14.16 21.82 10.75
C VAL A 106 -12.79 21.84 11.43
N PHE A 107 -12.67 21.20 12.59
CA PHE A 107 -11.38 21.09 13.29
C PHE A 107 -10.36 20.30 12.47
N LYS A 108 -10.74 19.14 11.93
CA LYS A 108 -9.87 18.28 11.11
C LYS A 108 -9.33 19.04 9.90
N THR A 109 -10.18 19.80 9.21
CA THR A 109 -9.76 20.63 8.08
C THR A 109 -8.71 21.67 8.47
N GLN A 110 -8.89 22.36 9.61
CA GLN A 110 -7.91 23.33 10.11
C GLN A 110 -6.60 22.65 10.52
N PHE A 111 -6.69 21.48 11.18
CA PHE A 111 -5.56 20.68 11.58
C PHE A 111 -4.74 20.19 10.38
N ASP A 112 -5.41 19.78 9.29
CA ASP A 112 -4.76 19.34 8.06
C ASP A 112 -4.04 20.47 7.34
N VAL A 113 -4.62 21.67 7.29
CA VAL A 113 -3.96 22.87 6.74
C VAL A 113 -2.69 23.19 7.54
N VAL A 114 -2.79 23.21 8.87
CA VAL A 114 -1.64 23.51 9.76
C VAL A 114 -0.56 22.45 9.64
N SER A 115 -0.94 21.17 9.67
CA SER A 115 0.01 20.06 9.60
C SER A 115 0.74 20.01 8.26
N SER A 116 0.05 20.31 7.16
CA SER A 116 0.64 20.40 5.81
C SER A 116 1.60 21.58 5.70
N ALA A 117 1.21 22.77 6.19
CA ALA A 117 2.08 23.94 6.20
C ALA A 117 3.35 23.74 7.05
N ASN A 118 3.28 22.88 8.07
CA ASN A 118 4.41 22.56 8.94
C ASN A 118 5.20 21.31 8.52
N GLY A 119 4.79 20.61 7.46
CA GLY A 119 5.45 19.37 7.01
C GLY A 119 5.40 18.24 8.03
N TRP A 120 4.33 18.14 8.82
CA TRP A 120 4.21 17.08 9.82
C TRP A 120 3.95 15.73 9.17
N ASN A 121 4.76 14.73 9.55
CA ASN A 121 4.49 13.33 9.24
C ASN A 121 3.37 12.78 10.16
N ASN A 122 2.85 11.59 9.85
CA ASN A 122 1.72 11.00 10.58
C ASN A 122 1.98 10.81 12.09
N PHE A 123 3.23 10.52 12.47
CA PHE A 123 3.60 10.38 13.88
C PHE A 123 3.49 11.70 14.63
N VAL A 124 4.01 12.79 14.04
CA VAL A 124 3.88 14.14 14.61
C VAL A 124 2.43 14.59 14.61
N LYS A 125 1.65 14.30 13.55
CA LYS A 125 0.21 14.56 13.49
C LYS A 125 -0.54 13.86 14.62
N ALA A 126 -0.29 12.56 14.85
CA ALA A 126 -0.96 11.81 15.92
C ALA A 126 -0.66 12.42 17.30
N SER A 127 0.61 12.71 17.58
CA SER A 127 1.03 13.32 18.84
C SER A 127 0.39 14.70 19.04
N GLN A 128 0.40 15.54 18.00
CA GLN A 128 -0.20 16.87 18.06
C GLN A 128 -1.71 16.79 18.25
N LEU A 129 -2.39 15.89 17.53
CA LEU A 129 -3.83 15.66 17.66
C LEU A 129 -4.21 15.27 19.09
N VAL A 130 -3.49 14.33 19.71
CA VAL A 130 -3.67 13.95 21.13
C VAL A 130 -3.50 15.15 22.04
N THR A 131 -2.44 15.95 21.85
CA THR A 131 -2.18 17.14 22.68
C THR A 131 -3.16 18.30 22.43
N SER A 132 -3.89 18.29 21.31
CA SER A 132 -4.93 19.26 20.99
C SER A 132 -6.27 18.96 21.67
N LEU A 133 -6.52 17.72 22.12
CA LEU A 133 -7.79 17.34 22.74
C LEU A 133 -7.94 17.94 24.14
N ARG A 134 -9.11 18.51 24.42
CA ARG A 134 -9.52 19.08 25.71
C ARG A 134 -10.94 18.65 26.02
N GLY A 135 -11.39 18.89 27.26
CA GLY A 135 -12.80 18.65 27.65
C GLY A 135 -13.31 17.26 27.28
N SER A 136 -14.51 17.20 26.71
CA SER A 136 -15.14 15.92 26.30
C SER A 136 -14.36 15.15 25.23
N ALA A 137 -13.54 15.83 24.43
CA ALA A 137 -12.80 15.19 23.36
C ALA A 137 -11.64 14.33 23.86
N VAL A 138 -11.01 14.69 24.99
CA VAL A 138 -9.89 13.91 25.55
C VAL A 138 -10.35 12.54 26.07
N GLU A 139 -11.62 12.42 26.45
CA GLU A 139 -12.18 11.15 26.95
C GLU A 139 -12.22 10.07 25.86
N VAL A 140 -12.16 10.43 24.57
CA VAL A 140 -12.03 9.45 23.46
C VAL A 140 -10.77 8.61 23.62
N LEU A 141 -9.71 9.17 24.20
CA LEU A 141 -8.44 8.48 24.39
C LEU A 141 -8.55 7.31 25.38
N GLN A 142 -9.55 7.30 26.27
CA GLN A 142 -9.75 6.18 27.21
C GLN A 142 -10.13 4.88 26.51
N GLY A 143 -10.75 4.96 25.32
CA GLY A 143 -11.13 3.80 24.52
C GLY A 143 -10.01 3.26 23.61
N ILE A 144 -8.85 3.92 23.59
CA ILE A 144 -7.73 3.60 22.68
C ILE A 144 -6.57 3.01 23.48
N PRO A 145 -6.05 1.82 23.11
CA PRO A 145 -4.83 1.29 23.70
C PRO A 145 -3.63 2.24 23.55
N SER A 146 -2.78 2.34 24.57
CA SER A 146 -1.67 3.31 24.58
C SER A 146 -0.67 3.12 23.42
N ASP A 147 -0.46 1.88 22.96
CA ASP A 147 0.40 1.56 21.82
C ASP A 147 -0.20 2.02 20.47
N LYS A 148 -1.48 2.41 20.45
CA LYS A 148 -2.20 2.92 19.29
C LYS A 148 -2.40 4.45 19.32
N LEU A 149 -2.00 5.12 20.40
CA LEU A 149 -2.03 6.59 20.48
C LEU A 149 -0.97 7.30 19.61
N THR A 150 -0.16 6.52 18.88
CA THR A 150 0.75 7.04 17.84
C THR A 150 0.21 6.83 16.43
N ASP A 151 -0.90 6.10 16.28
CA ASP A 151 -1.55 5.86 15.01
C ASP A 151 -2.63 6.91 14.76
N LEU A 152 -2.32 7.82 13.84
CA LEU A 152 -3.20 8.93 13.46
C LEU A 152 -4.60 8.43 13.06
N THR A 153 -4.68 7.37 12.26
CA THR A 153 -5.95 6.86 11.75
C THR A 153 -6.84 6.32 12.86
N THR A 154 -6.25 5.63 13.84
CA THR A 154 -6.99 5.12 15.00
C THR A 154 -7.61 6.27 15.80
N ILE A 155 -6.86 7.35 16.04
CA ILE A 155 -7.33 8.50 16.81
C ILE A 155 -8.41 9.27 16.04
N GLU A 156 -8.22 9.51 14.74
CA GLU A 156 -9.20 10.19 13.89
C GLU A 156 -10.52 9.44 13.82
N ASN A 157 -10.49 8.11 13.66
CA ASN A 157 -11.71 7.29 13.60
C ASN A 157 -12.49 7.33 14.92
N ALA A 158 -11.78 7.34 16.06
CA ALA A 158 -12.41 7.43 17.36
C ALA A 158 -13.06 8.81 17.60
N LEU A 159 -12.44 9.88 17.10
CA LEU A 159 -12.99 11.23 17.14
C LEU A 159 -14.18 11.39 16.20
N GLU A 160 -14.10 10.82 14.99
CA GLU A 160 -15.20 10.76 14.02
C GLU A 160 -16.42 10.02 14.59
N ALA A 161 -16.21 8.87 15.23
CA ALA A 161 -17.29 8.08 15.82
C ALA A 161 -18.05 8.81 16.92
N ARG A 162 -17.40 9.75 17.64
CA ARG A 162 -18.01 10.46 18.77
C ARG A 162 -18.48 11.88 18.43
N PHE A 163 -17.76 12.58 17.56
CA PHE A 163 -17.98 13.99 17.24
C PHE A 163 -18.24 14.26 15.74
N GLY A 164 -18.26 13.21 14.91
CA GLY A 164 -18.64 13.31 13.51
C GLY A 164 -20.07 13.87 13.36
N ASP A 165 -20.34 14.44 12.19
CA ASP A 165 -21.56 15.21 11.93
C ASP A 165 -22.87 14.37 12.08
N SER A 166 -22.75 13.04 12.16
CA SER A 166 -23.85 12.08 12.37
C SER A 166 -24.56 12.23 13.72
N HIS A 167 -23.93 12.84 14.74
CA HIS A 167 -24.48 12.95 16.09
C HIS A 167 -25.16 14.29 16.40
N LEU A 168 -25.03 15.32 15.53
CA LEU A 168 -25.73 16.60 15.69
C LEU A 168 -27.26 16.49 15.48
N THR A 169 -27.74 15.39 14.88
CA THR A 169 -29.19 15.18 14.64
C THR A 169 -29.96 14.73 15.89
N GLN A 170 -29.29 14.29 16.97
CA GLN A 170 -30.00 13.80 18.16
C GLN A 170 -30.48 14.92 19.11
N PHE A 171 -29.91 16.13 19.06
CA PHE A 171 -30.34 17.22 19.94
C PHE A 171 -31.68 17.86 19.54
N TYR A 172 -32.09 17.77 18.27
CA TYR A 172 -33.37 18.35 17.82
C TYR A 172 -34.57 17.40 17.96
N ARG A 173 -34.37 16.12 18.31
CA ARG A 173 -35.48 15.16 18.40
C ARG A 173 -36.16 15.14 19.77
N THR A 174 -35.53 15.65 20.82
CA THR A 174 -36.08 15.59 22.19
C THR A 174 -36.86 16.87 22.59
N SER A 175 -36.71 17.97 21.86
CA SER A 175 -37.32 19.26 22.22
C SER A 175 -38.74 19.49 21.65
N SER A 176 -39.23 18.62 20.75
CA SER A 176 -40.54 18.76 20.09
C SER A 176 -41.62 17.76 20.57
N SER A 177 -41.44 17.13 21.75
CA SER A 177 -42.45 16.24 22.33
C SER A 177 -42.97 16.66 23.71
N HIS A 178 -42.66 17.87 24.18
CA HIS A 178 -43.12 18.35 25.49
C HIS A 178 -43.82 19.72 25.47
N TYR A 179 -44.72 19.96 24.52
CA TYR A 179 -45.77 20.97 24.69
C TYR A 179 -47.05 20.52 23.99
N GLY A 180 -47.99 20.03 24.79
CA GLY A 180 -49.33 19.71 24.32
C GLY A 180 -50.18 18.98 25.33
N GLN A 181 -50.63 19.67 26.40
CA GLN A 181 -51.97 19.56 26.96
C GLN A 181 -52.26 20.74 27.91
N PRO A 182 -53.30 21.56 27.68
CA PRO A 182 -53.93 22.35 28.72
C PRO A 182 -54.96 21.49 29.46
N ARG A 183 -54.90 21.49 30.80
CA ARG A 183 -56.05 21.13 31.64
C ARG A 183 -56.74 22.41 32.12
N PHE A 184 -58.07 22.36 31.97
CA PHE A 184 -59.13 23.30 32.32
C PHE A 184 -59.34 24.48 31.35
#